data_AF-A0A0C2X865-F1
#
_entry.id   AF-A0A0C2X865-F1
#
_cell.length_a   1.000
_cell.length_b   1.000
_cell.length_c   1.000
_cell.angle_alpha   90.00
_cell.angle_beta   90.00
_cell.angle_gamma   90.00
#
_symmetry.space_group_name_H-M   'P 1'
#
loop_
_entity.id
_entity.type
_entity.pdbx_description
1 polymer ?
#
loop_
_entity_poly.entity_id
_entity_poly.type
_entity_poly.pdbx_seq_one_letter_code
_entity_poly.pdbx_strand_id
1 'polypeptide(L)'
;MLLPPAPDSLSGRTLRESTEAYDSAQHPFWVDVSGQEITPETTLFMLRRKWRIDSETLTKFRAILEAFTGTHNFWNFTVGREYKEAASKRHIKSIEVEEPAIYGNTEWISVQIHGQSFMLHQIVSPR
;
A
#
# COMPACT_ATOMS: atom_id res chain seq x y z
N MET A 1 -4.47 1.90 -3.83
CA MET A 1 -4.99 0.75 -4.59
C MET A 1 -3.79 -0.08 -5.00
N LEU A 2 -3.64 -1.27 -4.39
CA LEU A 2 -2.44 -2.09 -4.47
C LEU A 2 -2.63 -3.14 -5.58
N LEU A 3 -2.25 -2.81 -6.82
CA LEU A 3 -1.87 -3.87 -7.74
C LEU A 3 -0.43 -4.25 -7.39
N PRO A 4 -0.06 -5.55 -7.44
CA PRO A 4 1.35 -5.92 -7.42
C PRO A 4 2.06 -5.20 -8.57
N PRO A 5 3.34 -4.83 -8.41
CA PRO A 5 4.09 -4.16 -9.47
C PRO A 5 4.11 -5.03 -10.73
N ALA A 6 3.89 -4.42 -11.89
CA ALA A 6 3.91 -5.15 -13.15
C ALA A 6 5.33 -5.66 -13.45
N PRO A 7 5.50 -6.87 -14.00
CA PRO A 7 6.83 -7.47 -14.21
C PRO A 7 7.76 -6.61 -15.07
N ASP A 8 7.19 -5.87 -16.01
CA ASP A 8 7.88 -5.00 -16.96
C ASP A 8 8.08 -3.56 -16.44
N SER A 9 7.37 -3.17 -15.38
CA SER A 9 7.49 -1.85 -14.74
C SER A 9 8.85 -1.65 -14.06
N LEU A 10 9.27 -0.39 -13.90
CA LEU A 10 10.51 -0.04 -13.17
C LEU A 10 10.53 -0.67 -11.77
N SER A 11 9.42 -0.56 -11.03
CA SER A 11 9.29 -1.13 -9.69
C SER A 11 9.41 -2.66 -9.69
N GLY A 12 8.82 -3.34 -10.67
CA GLY A 12 8.93 -4.80 -10.81
C GLY A 12 10.36 -5.27 -11.08
N ARG A 13 11.09 -4.55 -11.92
CA ARG A 13 12.51 -4.82 -12.21
C ARG A 13 13.39 -4.61 -10.97
N THR A 14 13.23 -3.48 -10.28
CA THR A 14 14.01 -3.18 -9.07
C THR A 14 13.77 -4.21 -7.97
N LEU A 15 12.53 -4.64 -7.75
CA LEU A 15 12.22 -5.64 -6.72
C LEU A 15 12.87 -7.00 -7.01
N ARG A 16 12.87 -7.42 -8.29
CA ARG A 16 13.54 -8.65 -8.73
C ARG A 16 15.04 -8.62 -8.47
N GLU A 17 15.66 -7.44 -8.60
CA GLU A 17 17.10 -7.24 -8.34
C GLU A 17 17.42 -7.11 -6.85
N SER A 18 16.55 -6.48 -6.06
CA SER A 18 16.79 -6.19 -4.64
C SER A 18 16.45 -7.34 -3.70
N THR A 19 15.57 -8.25 -4.13
CA THR A 19 15.03 -9.30 -3.27
C THR A 19 14.76 -10.55 -4.10
N GLU A 20 15.64 -11.55 -3.99
CA GLU A 20 15.50 -12.84 -4.68
C GLU A 20 14.16 -13.54 -4.40
N ALA A 21 13.49 -13.18 -3.29
CA ALA A 21 12.23 -13.77 -2.85
C ALA A 21 10.96 -13.23 -3.55
N TYR A 22 11.02 -12.16 -4.37
CA TYR A 22 9.83 -11.61 -5.03
C TYR A 22 10.04 -11.43 -6.54
N ASP A 23 9.64 -12.44 -7.32
CA ASP A 23 9.56 -12.34 -8.77
C ASP A 23 8.14 -11.93 -9.21
N SER A 24 8.00 -10.68 -9.65
CA SER A 24 6.73 -10.15 -10.14
C SER A 24 6.20 -10.95 -11.33
N ALA A 25 7.07 -11.53 -12.17
CA ALA A 25 6.66 -12.32 -13.33
C ALA A 25 6.03 -13.66 -12.95
N GLN A 26 6.39 -14.22 -11.79
CA GLN A 26 5.85 -15.46 -11.26
C GLN A 26 4.64 -15.24 -10.34
N HIS A 27 4.30 -13.99 -10.05
CA HIS A 27 3.19 -13.68 -9.17
C HIS A 27 1.87 -14.25 -9.72
N PRO A 28 1.07 -14.98 -8.92
CA PRO A 28 -0.14 -15.66 -9.39
C PRO A 28 -1.09 -14.77 -10.20
N PHE A 29 -1.28 -13.54 -9.76
CA PHE A 29 -2.08 -12.54 -10.47
C PHE A 29 -1.56 -12.25 -11.90
N TRP A 30 -0.26 -12.05 -12.08
CA TRP A 30 0.32 -11.72 -13.38
C TRP A 30 0.31 -12.91 -14.34
N VAL A 31 0.49 -14.12 -13.80
CA VAL A 31 0.32 -15.37 -14.56
C VAL A 31 -1.12 -15.49 -15.08
N ASP A 32 -2.11 -15.25 -14.23
CA ASP A 32 -3.54 -15.36 -14.55
C ASP A 32 -4.06 -14.28 -15.53
N VAL A 33 -3.35 -13.17 -15.72
CA VAL A 33 -3.71 -12.13 -16.71
C VAL A 33 -2.82 -12.13 -17.96
N SER A 34 -1.76 -12.94 -18.00
CA SER A 34 -0.75 -12.95 -19.07
C SER A 34 -1.28 -13.22 -20.49
N GLY A 35 -2.43 -13.89 -20.62
CA GLY A 35 -3.09 -14.19 -21.90
C GLY A 35 -4.22 -13.23 -22.30
N GLN A 36 -4.45 -12.15 -21.55
CA GLN A 36 -5.51 -11.18 -21.85
C GLN A 36 -4.94 -9.98 -22.63
N GLU A 37 -5.65 -9.50 -23.65
CA GLU A 37 -5.30 -8.27 -24.36
C GLU A 37 -5.43 -7.06 -23.42
N ILE A 38 -4.29 -6.62 -22.92
CA ILE A 38 -4.13 -5.48 -22.03
C ILE A 38 -3.90 -4.23 -22.90
N THR A 39 -4.97 -3.51 -23.26
CA THR A 39 -4.86 -2.21 -23.95
C THR A 39 -4.76 -1.03 -22.97
N PRO A 40 -4.01 0.05 -23.25
CA PRO A 40 -3.85 1.19 -22.33
C PRO A 40 -5.19 1.79 -21.84
N GLU A 41 -6.23 1.70 -22.66
CA GLU A 41 -7.54 2.32 -22.43
C GLU A 41 -8.45 1.47 -21.54
N THR A 42 -8.33 0.12 -21.57
CA THR A 42 -9.20 -0.80 -20.82
C THR A 42 -8.53 -1.54 -19.67
N THR A 43 -7.19 -1.56 -19.62
CA THR A 43 -6.41 -2.47 -18.76
C THR A 43 -6.51 -2.20 -17.27
N LEU A 44 -6.23 -0.96 -16.85
CA LEU A 44 -5.94 -0.71 -15.44
C LEU A 44 -7.15 -0.95 -14.54
N PHE A 45 -8.33 -0.54 -15.01
CA PHE A 45 -9.59 -0.76 -14.30
C PHE A 45 -10.00 -2.24 -14.25
N MET A 46 -9.79 -2.97 -15.34
CA MET A 46 -10.05 -4.42 -15.40
C MET A 46 -9.13 -5.19 -14.45
N LEU A 47 -7.83 -4.89 -14.47
CA LEU A 47 -6.84 -5.47 -13.55
C LEU A 47 -7.21 -5.21 -12.08
N ARG A 48 -7.61 -3.98 -11.75
CA ARG A 48 -8.07 -3.61 -10.40
C ARG A 48 -9.31 -4.39 -9.96
N ARG A 49 -10.23 -4.68 -10.88
CA ARG A 49 -11.43 -5.48 -10.59
C ARG A 49 -11.13 -6.96 -10.40
N LYS A 50 -10.08 -7.48 -11.03
CA LYS A 50 -9.68 -8.89 -10.91
C LYS A 50 -8.81 -9.13 -9.67
N TRP A 51 -8.03 -8.15 -9.25
CA TRP A 51 -7.15 -8.26 -8.08
C TRP A 51 -7.90 -8.58 -6.79
N ARG A 52 -7.38 -9.55 -6.03
CA ARG A 52 -7.80 -9.89 -4.67
C ARG A 52 -6.56 -10.03 -3.80
N ILE A 53 -6.55 -9.41 -2.64
CA ILE A 53 -5.46 -9.55 -1.67
C ILE A 53 -5.51 -10.96 -1.04
N ASP A 54 -4.36 -11.58 -0.87
CA ASP A 54 -4.25 -12.82 -0.10
C ASP A 54 -4.15 -12.54 1.41
N SER A 55 -4.44 -13.55 2.23
CA SER A 55 -4.47 -13.41 3.69
C SER A 55 -3.10 -13.14 4.30
N GLU A 56 -2.02 -13.65 3.70
CA GLU A 56 -0.65 -13.43 4.17
C GLU A 56 -0.24 -11.96 3.96
N THR A 57 -0.49 -11.42 2.77
CA THR A 57 -0.25 -10.01 2.45
C THR A 57 -1.09 -9.09 3.33
N LEU A 58 -2.37 -9.40 3.55
CA LEU A 58 -3.23 -8.63 4.45
C LEU A 58 -2.71 -8.65 5.89
N THR A 59 -2.23 -9.80 6.38
CA THR A 59 -1.63 -9.93 7.71
C THR A 59 -0.36 -9.11 7.85
N LYS A 60 0.52 -9.16 6.85
CA LYS A 60 1.74 -8.31 6.80
C LYS A 60 1.37 -6.83 6.79
N PHE A 61 0.37 -6.43 6.00
CA PHE A 61 -0.11 -5.06 5.93
C PHE A 61 -0.60 -4.55 7.30
N ARG A 62 -1.39 -5.37 8.01
CA ARG A 62 -1.83 -5.07 9.39
C ARG A 62 -0.65 -4.89 10.34
N ALA A 63 0.30 -5.82 10.32
CA ALA A 63 1.49 -5.76 11.18
C ALA A 63 2.35 -4.52 10.93
N ILE A 64 2.50 -4.10 9.67
CA ILE A 64 3.23 -2.88 9.30
C ILE A 64 2.52 -1.65 9.86
N LEU A 65 1.20 -1.57 9.73
CA LEU A 65 0.43 -0.44 10.23
C LEU A 65 0.47 -0.35 11.77
N GLU A 66 0.35 -1.48 12.45
CA GLU A 66 0.40 -1.54 13.92
C GLU A 66 1.71 -0.97 14.49
N ALA A 67 2.83 -1.09 13.75
CA ALA A 67 4.11 -0.51 14.17
C ALA A 67 4.09 1.02 14.32
N PHE A 68 3.09 1.70 13.77
CA PHE A 68 2.91 3.15 13.91
C PHE A 68 2.08 3.55 15.15
N THR A 69 1.45 2.61 15.85
CA THR A 69 0.74 2.89 17.11
C THR A 69 1.72 3.41 18.18
N GLY A 70 1.27 4.35 19.01
CA GLY A 70 2.06 5.00 20.04
C GLY A 70 2.65 6.35 19.60
N THR A 71 3.69 6.79 20.31
CA THR A 71 4.33 8.10 20.08
C THR A 71 5.61 7.94 19.26
N HIS A 72 5.61 8.48 18.04
CA HIS A 72 6.76 8.43 17.13
C HIS A 72 7.11 9.81 16.60
N ASN A 73 8.32 9.94 16.06
CA ASN A 73 8.75 11.11 15.31
C ASN A 73 8.42 10.93 13.82
N PHE A 74 7.39 11.64 13.34
CA PHE A 74 6.87 11.53 11.98
C PHE A 74 7.42 12.60 11.02
N TRP A 75 8.64 13.09 11.24
CA TRP A 75 9.26 14.15 10.41
C TRP A 75 9.28 13.83 8.90
N ASN A 76 9.48 12.56 8.54
CA ASN A 76 9.52 12.07 7.15
C ASN A 76 8.13 11.80 6.56
N PHE A 77 7.07 11.98 7.35
CA PHE A 77 5.67 11.87 6.92
C PHE A 77 5.03 13.26 6.77
N THR A 78 5.81 14.33 6.72
CA THR A 78 5.30 15.68 6.53
C THR A 78 6.27 16.46 5.66
N VAL A 79 5.78 17.54 5.06
CA VAL A 79 6.60 18.48 4.30
C VAL A 79 7.21 19.54 5.21
N GLY A 80 8.43 19.99 4.87
CA GLY A 80 9.07 21.14 5.49
C GLY A 80 9.43 20.99 6.98
N ARG A 81 9.76 19.77 7.43
CA ARG A 81 10.20 19.50 8.81
C ARG A 81 11.55 18.80 8.84
N GLU A 82 12.39 19.20 9.79
CA GLU A 82 13.64 18.52 10.10
C GLU A 82 13.47 17.43 11.16
N TYR A 83 14.37 16.44 11.13
CA TYR A 83 14.36 15.31 12.07
C TYR A 83 14.35 15.74 13.55
N LYS A 84 15.08 16.81 13.90
CA LYS A 84 15.28 17.24 15.29
C LYS A 84 14.10 18.03 15.88
N GLU A 85 13.10 18.38 15.07
CA GLU A 85 11.97 19.19 15.53
C GLU A 85 11.04 18.38 16.43
N ALA A 86 10.90 18.80 17.70
CA ALA A 86 9.98 18.17 18.66
C ALA A 86 8.51 18.24 18.19
N ALA A 87 8.18 19.24 17.37
CA ALA A 87 6.86 19.43 16.78
C ALA A 87 6.46 18.34 15.77
N SER A 88 7.38 17.44 15.40
CA SER A 88 7.13 16.29 14.51
C SER A 88 6.68 15.03 15.28
N LYS A 89 6.70 15.05 16.61
CA LYS A 89 6.19 13.93 17.43
C LYS A 89 4.67 13.87 17.40
N ARG A 90 4.10 12.72 17.03
CA ARG A 90 2.65 12.50 17.05
C ARG A 90 2.34 11.20 17.75
N HIS A 91 1.13 11.13 18.29
CA HIS A 91 0.62 9.96 19.00
C HIS A 91 -0.55 9.37 18.23
N ILE A 92 -0.36 8.15 17.74
CA ILE A 92 -1.41 7.31 17.14
C ILE A 92 -1.95 6.41 18.25
N LYS A 93 -3.26 6.48 18.49
CA LYS A 93 -3.92 5.70 19.54
C LYS A 93 -4.23 4.28 19.07
N SER A 94 -4.74 4.15 17.85
CA SER A 94 -5.05 2.85 17.24
C SER A 94 -5.10 2.96 15.72
N ILE A 95 -4.84 1.85 15.05
CA ILE A 95 -5.09 1.65 13.63
C ILE A 95 -5.90 0.37 13.45
N GLU A 96 -7.03 0.47 12.76
CA GLU A 96 -7.93 -0.66 12.49
C GLU A 96 -8.01 -0.89 10.99
N VAL A 97 -7.81 -2.14 10.58
CA VAL A 97 -7.84 -2.57 9.18
C VAL A 97 -8.88 -3.67 9.04
N GLU A 98 -9.99 -3.33 8.41
CA GLU A 98 -11.12 -4.25 8.24
C GLU A 98 -10.80 -5.37 7.23
N GLU A 99 -11.70 -6.35 7.15
CA GLU A 99 -11.64 -7.37 6.09
C GLU A 99 -11.94 -6.73 4.72
N PRO A 100 -11.38 -7.29 3.63
CA PRO A 100 -11.65 -6.79 2.29
C PRO A 100 -13.14 -6.90 1.93
N ALA A 101 -13.70 -5.85 1.35
CA ALA A 101 -15.09 -5.77 0.92
C ALA A 101 -15.19 -5.44 -0.57
N ILE A 102 -16.14 -6.06 -1.27
CA ILE A 102 -16.32 -5.86 -2.73
C ILE A 102 -17.45 -4.86 -2.98
N TYR A 103 -17.10 -3.77 -3.69
CA TYR A 103 -18.05 -2.77 -4.18
C TYR A 103 -17.79 -2.52 -5.67
N GLY A 104 -18.80 -2.73 -6.51
CA GLY A 104 -18.70 -2.47 -7.97
C GLY A 104 -17.63 -3.33 -8.68
N ASN A 105 -17.48 -4.59 -8.24
CA ASN A 105 -16.43 -5.54 -8.65
C ASN A 105 -15.00 -5.14 -8.26
N THR A 106 -14.83 -4.09 -7.46
CA THR A 106 -13.54 -3.67 -6.94
C THR A 106 -13.45 -4.04 -5.46
N GLU A 107 -12.32 -4.63 -5.07
CA GLU A 107 -12.02 -4.92 -3.68
C GLU A 107 -11.47 -3.67 -2.98
N TRP A 108 -12.00 -3.40 -1.79
CA TRP A 108 -11.66 -2.28 -0.93
C TRP A 108 -11.29 -2.78 0.46
N ILE A 109 -10.33 -2.13 1.09
CA ILE A 109 -9.97 -2.36 2.50
C ILE A 109 -10.14 -1.03 3.23
N SER A 110 -10.99 -1.02 4.25
CA SER A 110 -11.16 0.14 5.13
C SER A 110 -9.99 0.21 6.11
N VAL A 111 -9.37 1.38 6.22
CA VAL A 111 -8.30 1.64 7.19
C VAL A 111 -8.71 2.84 8.02
N GLN A 112 -8.88 2.64 9.31
CA GLN A 112 -9.25 3.67 10.27
C GLN A 112 -8.04 3.99 11.16
N ILE A 113 -7.66 5.27 11.23
CA ILE A 113 -6.51 5.71 12.01
C ILE A 113 -7.01 6.71 13.06
N HIS A 114 -6.89 6.36 14.33
CA HIS A 114 -7.22 7.25 15.43
C HIS A 114 -5.92 7.86 15.98
N GLY A 115 -5.73 9.16 15.78
CA GLY A 115 -4.59 9.92 16.32
C GLY A 115 -5.03 11.05 17.24
N GLN A 116 -4.13 11.53 18.09
CA GLN A 116 -4.38 12.73 18.91
C GLN A 116 -4.35 14.01 18.06
N SER A 117 -3.46 14.07 17.08
CA SER A 117 -3.37 15.13 16.07
C SER A 117 -2.63 14.59 14.86
N PHE A 118 -2.79 15.25 13.71
CA PHE A 118 -2.08 14.91 12.48
C PHE A 118 -1.39 16.14 11.90
N MET A 119 -0.21 15.94 11.31
CA MET A 119 0.48 16.95 10.51
C MET A 119 -0.09 17.01 9.10
N LEU A 120 0.22 18.11 8.40
CA LEU A 120 -0.06 18.22 6.98
C LEU A 120 0.59 17.05 6.24
N HIS A 121 -0.21 16.35 5.43
CA HIS A 121 0.20 15.17 4.66
C HIS A 121 0.70 13.95 5.44
N GLN A 122 0.48 13.90 6.75
CA GLN A 122 0.89 12.75 7.58
C GLN A 122 0.27 11.43 7.14
N ILE A 123 -1.02 11.46 6.79
CA ILE A 123 -1.76 10.25 6.40
C ILE A 123 -1.69 10.01 4.89
N VAL A 124 -1.73 11.10 4.11
CA VAL A 124 -1.70 11.03 2.65
C VAL A 124 -0.66 12.03 2.15
N SER A 125 0.49 11.50 1.74
CA SER A 125 1.54 12.29 1.09
C SER A 125 0.98 12.99 -0.16
N PRO A 126 1.34 14.27 -0.43
CA PRO A 126 0.97 14.90 -1.68
C PRO A 126 1.82 14.23 -2.76
N ARG A 127 1.18 13.43 -3.61
CA ARG A 127 1.79 13.05 -4.87
C ARG A 127 1.74 14.23 -5.83
#